data_AF-A0A8S2FR63-F1
#
_entry.id   AF-A0A8S2FR63-F1
#
_cell.length_a   1.000
_cell.length_b   1.000
_cell.length_c   1.000
_cell.angle_alpha   90.00
_cell.angle_beta   90.00
_cell.angle_gamma   90.00
#
_symmetry.space_group_name_H-M   'P 1'
#
loop_
_entity.id
_entity.type
_entity.pdbx_description
1 polymer ?
#
loop_
_entity_poly.entity_id
_entity_poly.type
_entity_poly.pdbx_seq_one_letter_code
_entity_poly.pdbx_strand_id
1 'polypeptide(L)'
;TLGKTDSLNQLWINLFKDTDSQSNIEKILKIAFDTELFLTPQVAIIIDELVRKGKEDSISILFPYIMKPLNEVLPIIHRWFTDYNNNQIKKLAALLLTEAKHVFEAAIDAITDLLKSDNDQMRYRAQRIFQHPERDVREPRKRISVIGEKTLMKILKNRSTKEHLPRVQTYLKTFFHDLLWDDPKVFQGLYENVTKLREKNSADGRRMFFFNDIQFINNDVWNSIMQTLQSPSHASYVEELFHSTMSLMRNDQITGENWNEFAKVLSGTDTSQFKEKLYFVSNDITTMEFILNEVCGSTNMSDETYFEIFELKLITQTAVKIEDLLQIGVALY
;
A
#
# COMPACT_ATOMS: atom_id res chain seq x y z
N THR A 1 -50.75 -8.86 -19.88
CA THR A 1 -50.53 -7.64 -19.07
C THR A 1 -49.06 -7.55 -18.72
N LEU A 2 -48.29 -6.86 -19.57
CA LEU A 2 -46.86 -6.59 -19.35
C LEU A 2 -46.74 -5.56 -18.22
N GLY A 3 -46.32 -6.02 -17.04
CA GLY A 3 -46.24 -5.20 -15.83
C GLY A 3 -45.24 -4.06 -15.98
N LYS A 4 -45.64 -2.87 -15.52
CA LYS A 4 -44.72 -1.73 -15.35
C LYS A 4 -43.49 -2.21 -14.60
N THR A 5 -42.31 -2.03 -15.16
CA THR A 5 -41.04 -2.18 -14.45
C THR A 5 -41.07 -1.21 -13.27
N ASP A 6 -41.15 -1.74 -12.04
CA ASP A 6 -41.00 -0.93 -10.84
C ASP A 6 -39.67 -0.20 -10.92
N SER A 7 -39.66 1.12 -10.66
CA SER A 7 -38.41 1.87 -10.59
C SER A 7 -37.56 1.34 -9.43
N LEU A 8 -36.23 1.43 -9.52
CA LEU A 8 -35.32 0.96 -8.47
C LEU A 8 -35.66 1.56 -7.09
N ASN A 9 -36.02 2.85 -7.05
CA ASN A 9 -36.47 3.51 -5.82
C ASN A 9 -37.76 2.88 -5.26
N GLN A 10 -38.71 2.51 -6.13
CA GLN A 10 -39.94 1.85 -5.69
C GLN A 10 -39.65 0.46 -5.10
N LEU A 11 -38.69 -0.29 -5.67
CA LEU A 11 -38.27 -1.57 -5.13
C LEU A 11 -37.65 -1.44 -3.74
N TRP A 12 -36.81 -0.44 -3.51
CA TRP A 12 -36.27 -0.14 -2.17
C TRP A 12 -37.37 0.23 -1.17
N ILE A 13 -38.33 1.06 -1.57
CA ILE A 13 -39.47 1.41 -0.71
C ILE A 13 -40.32 0.18 -0.40
N ASN A 14 -40.54 -0.70 -1.38
CA ASN A 14 -41.29 -1.94 -1.19
C ASN A 14 -40.56 -2.89 -0.24
N LEU A 15 -39.23 -3.00 -0.37
CA LEU A 15 -38.39 -3.77 0.55
C LEU A 15 -38.44 -3.22 1.98
N PHE A 16 -38.52 -1.90 2.15
CA PHE A 16 -38.70 -1.31 3.49
C PHE A 16 -40.05 -1.65 4.13
N LYS A 17 -41.12 -1.72 3.31
CA LYS A 17 -42.48 -2.06 3.76
C LYS A 17 -42.64 -3.55 4.05
N ASP A 18 -41.97 -4.39 3.27
CA ASP A 18 -41.98 -5.85 3.38
C ASP A 18 -40.53 -6.36 3.44
N THR A 19 -39.98 -6.38 4.66
CA THR A 19 -38.55 -6.56 4.91
C THR A 19 -38.03 -7.96 4.57
N ASP A 20 -38.93 -8.93 4.49
CA ASP A 20 -38.61 -10.33 4.19
C ASP A 20 -38.97 -10.69 2.73
N SER A 21 -39.25 -9.67 1.90
CA SER A 21 -39.66 -9.84 0.51
C SER A 21 -38.50 -10.25 -0.39
N GLN A 22 -38.27 -11.56 -0.49
CA GLN A 22 -37.25 -12.12 -1.37
C GLN A 22 -37.42 -11.67 -2.83
N SER A 23 -38.66 -11.52 -3.29
CA SER A 23 -38.96 -11.04 -4.65
C SER A 23 -38.43 -9.62 -4.90
N ASN A 24 -38.48 -8.72 -3.91
CA ASN A 24 -37.92 -7.38 -4.06
C ASN A 24 -36.38 -7.42 -4.08
N ILE A 25 -35.76 -8.25 -3.23
CA ILE A 25 -34.31 -8.45 -3.22
C ILE A 25 -33.83 -8.98 -4.58
N GLU A 26 -34.49 -10.00 -5.13
CA GLU A 26 -34.16 -10.58 -6.45
C GLU A 26 -34.30 -9.57 -7.58
N LYS A 27 -35.36 -8.74 -7.58
CA LYS A 27 -35.53 -7.68 -8.57
C LYS A 27 -34.44 -6.62 -8.48
N ILE A 28 -34.07 -6.20 -7.26
CA ILE A 28 -32.97 -5.25 -7.05
C ILE A 28 -31.64 -5.87 -7.49
N LEU A 29 -31.37 -7.13 -7.14
CA LEU A 29 -30.18 -7.86 -7.57
C LEU A 29 -30.07 -7.95 -9.09
N LYS A 30 -31.17 -8.25 -9.77
CA LYS A 30 -31.19 -8.30 -11.24
C LYS A 30 -30.76 -6.96 -11.85
N ILE A 31 -31.29 -5.85 -11.32
CA ILE A 31 -30.86 -4.50 -11.73
C ILE A 31 -29.38 -4.27 -11.38
N ALA A 32 -28.93 -4.75 -10.21
CA ALA A 32 -27.57 -4.61 -9.72
C ALA A 32 -26.51 -5.36 -10.56
N PHE A 33 -26.90 -6.43 -11.24
CA PHE A 33 -26.03 -7.15 -12.16
C PHE A 33 -25.82 -6.40 -13.47
N ASP A 34 -26.86 -5.72 -13.95
CA ASP A 34 -26.81 -4.94 -15.19
C ASP A 34 -26.25 -3.53 -14.96
N THR A 35 -26.40 -2.99 -13.73
CA THR A 35 -26.08 -1.61 -13.36
C THR A 35 -25.55 -1.49 -11.94
N GLU A 36 -24.66 -0.54 -11.66
CA GLU A 36 -24.20 -0.28 -10.29
C GLU A 36 -25.34 0.29 -9.41
N LEU A 37 -25.44 -0.14 -8.13
CA LEU A 37 -26.41 0.44 -7.18
C LEU A 37 -25.82 1.68 -6.51
N PHE A 38 -26.24 2.85 -6.96
CA PHE A 38 -25.86 4.12 -6.33
C PHE A 38 -26.50 4.27 -4.95
N LEU A 39 -25.68 4.60 -3.95
CA LEU A 39 -26.16 4.87 -2.60
C LEU A 39 -26.70 6.31 -2.49
N THR A 40 -27.98 6.48 -2.82
CA THR A 40 -28.71 7.74 -2.67
C THR A 40 -29.16 7.95 -1.21
N PRO A 41 -29.55 9.19 -0.81
CA PRO A 41 -30.08 9.45 0.53
C PRO A 41 -31.26 8.55 0.91
N GLN A 42 -32.18 8.31 -0.03
CA GLN A 42 -33.34 7.45 0.22
C GLN A 42 -32.93 6.00 0.47
N VAL A 43 -32.04 5.45 -0.36
CA VAL A 43 -31.54 4.07 -0.21
C VAL A 43 -30.78 3.92 1.10
N ALA A 44 -29.96 4.91 1.46
CA ALA A 44 -29.22 4.89 2.72
C ALA A 44 -30.14 4.93 3.94
N ILE A 45 -31.18 5.76 3.94
CA ILE A 45 -32.17 5.77 5.03
C ILE A 45 -32.87 4.41 5.14
N ILE A 46 -33.23 3.79 4.01
CA ILE A 46 -33.87 2.47 4.00
C ILE A 46 -32.94 1.40 4.58
N ILE A 47 -31.68 1.36 4.14
CA ILE A 47 -30.69 0.41 4.68
C ILE A 47 -30.47 0.65 6.18
N ASP A 48 -30.31 1.90 6.60
CA ASP A 48 -30.13 2.26 8.02
C ASP A 48 -31.28 1.77 8.89
N GLU A 49 -32.53 1.96 8.45
CA GLU A 49 -33.71 1.48 9.15
C GLU A 49 -33.83 -0.06 9.15
N LEU A 50 -33.46 -0.73 8.05
CA LEU A 50 -33.44 -2.19 8.00
C LEU A 50 -32.40 -2.77 8.96
N VAL A 51 -31.22 -2.16 9.04
CA VAL A 51 -30.18 -2.55 10.00
C VAL A 51 -30.65 -2.30 11.44
N ARG A 52 -31.32 -1.19 11.74
CA ARG A 52 -31.93 -0.94 13.07
C ARG A 52 -32.96 -1.99 13.47
N LYS A 53 -33.66 -2.55 12.49
CA LYS A 53 -34.65 -3.64 12.68
C LYS A 53 -34.02 -5.03 12.77
N GLY A 54 -32.69 -5.16 12.69
CA GLY A 54 -32.00 -6.46 12.70
C GLY A 54 -32.21 -7.27 11.41
N LYS A 55 -32.44 -6.59 10.27
CA LYS A 55 -32.70 -7.19 8.96
C LYS A 55 -31.51 -7.10 8.01
N GLU A 56 -30.31 -6.88 8.54
CA GLU A 56 -29.11 -6.67 7.75
C GLU A 56 -28.67 -7.91 6.98
N ASP A 57 -28.84 -9.10 7.54
CA ASP A 57 -28.49 -10.35 6.86
C ASP A 57 -29.35 -10.55 5.60
N SER A 58 -30.63 -10.17 5.66
CA SER A 58 -31.56 -10.26 4.52
C SER A 58 -31.15 -9.37 3.34
N ILE A 59 -30.51 -8.23 3.62
CA ILE A 59 -30.08 -7.27 2.58
C ILE A 59 -28.59 -7.36 2.24
N SER A 60 -27.83 -8.17 2.96
CA SER A 60 -26.37 -8.30 2.81
C SER A 60 -25.93 -8.71 1.41
N ILE A 61 -26.76 -9.49 0.70
CA ILE A 61 -26.52 -9.91 -0.67
C ILE A 61 -26.45 -8.73 -1.65
N LEU A 62 -27.04 -7.58 -1.30
CA LEU A 62 -27.00 -6.34 -2.09
C LEU A 62 -25.71 -5.55 -1.88
N PHE A 63 -25.05 -5.70 -0.71
CA PHE A 63 -23.90 -4.88 -0.31
C PHE A 63 -22.76 -4.84 -1.34
N PRO A 64 -22.40 -5.95 -2.03
CA PRO A 64 -21.33 -5.92 -3.02
C PRO A 64 -21.55 -4.94 -4.17
N TYR A 65 -22.83 -4.65 -4.47
CA TYR A 65 -23.24 -3.81 -5.59
C TYR A 65 -23.51 -2.36 -5.20
N ILE A 66 -23.54 -2.05 -3.90
CA ILE A 66 -23.73 -0.69 -3.39
C ILE A 66 -22.42 0.08 -3.50
N MET A 67 -22.41 1.13 -4.32
CA MET A 67 -21.20 1.89 -4.64
C MET A 67 -21.49 3.41 -4.72
N LYS A 68 -20.42 4.21 -4.83
CA LYS A 68 -20.45 5.65 -5.14
C LYS A 68 -21.42 6.42 -4.24
N PRO A 69 -21.17 6.48 -2.92
CA PRO A 69 -22.03 7.22 -2.03
C PRO A 69 -22.01 8.71 -2.37
N LEU A 70 -23.19 9.33 -2.39
CA LEU A 70 -23.27 10.79 -2.49
C LEU A 70 -22.74 11.44 -1.20
N ASN A 71 -22.15 12.64 -1.30
CA ASN A 71 -21.55 13.34 -0.15
C ASN A 71 -22.53 13.53 1.01
N GLU A 72 -23.81 13.78 0.69
CA GLU A 72 -24.91 13.95 1.65
C GLU A 72 -25.15 12.70 2.52
N VAL A 73 -24.73 11.53 2.03
CA VAL A 73 -24.96 10.22 2.67
C VAL A 73 -23.82 9.83 3.61
N LEU A 74 -22.64 10.45 3.47
CA LEU A 74 -21.46 10.11 4.27
C LEU A 74 -21.70 10.14 5.79
N PRO A 75 -22.50 11.05 6.38
CA PRO A 75 -22.83 10.99 7.82
C PRO A 75 -23.56 9.71 8.24
N ILE A 76 -24.47 9.20 7.39
CA ILE A 76 -25.19 7.94 7.65
C ILE A 76 -24.20 6.77 7.61
N ILE A 77 -23.33 6.73 6.61
CA ILE A 77 -22.31 5.68 6.47
C ILE A 77 -21.31 5.73 7.62
N HIS A 78 -20.94 6.92 8.08
CA HIS A 78 -20.08 7.06 9.26
C HIS A 78 -20.73 6.45 10.50
N ARG A 79 -22.03 6.69 10.72
CA ARG A 79 -22.79 6.04 11.79
C ARG A 79 -22.78 4.52 11.66
N TRP A 80 -22.95 3.99 10.45
CA TRP A 80 -22.85 2.53 10.22
C TRP A 80 -21.50 1.96 10.65
N PHE A 81 -20.44 2.74 10.48
CA PHE A 81 -19.09 2.34 10.85
C PHE A 81 -18.85 2.43 12.36
N THR A 82 -19.34 3.48 13.03
CA THR A 82 -19.05 3.74 14.44
C THR A 82 -20.06 3.13 15.41
N ASP A 83 -21.35 3.20 15.10
CA ASP A 83 -22.41 2.99 16.09
C ASP A 83 -22.99 1.58 16.03
N TYR A 84 -22.87 0.90 14.88
CA TYR A 84 -23.44 -0.44 14.69
C TYR A 84 -22.46 -1.54 15.06
N ASN A 85 -22.95 -2.59 15.71
CA ASN A 85 -22.13 -3.75 16.09
C ASN A 85 -22.05 -4.83 15.01
N ASN A 86 -22.93 -4.80 14.00
CA ASN A 86 -22.92 -5.79 12.94
C ASN A 86 -21.64 -5.66 12.08
N ASN A 87 -20.96 -6.79 11.87
CA ASN A 87 -19.68 -6.82 11.17
C ASN A 87 -19.82 -6.55 9.66
N GLN A 88 -20.90 -7.01 9.03
CA GLN A 88 -21.12 -6.82 7.60
C GLN A 88 -21.40 -5.36 7.26
N ILE A 89 -22.25 -4.68 8.05
CA ILE A 89 -22.53 -3.27 7.83
C ILE A 89 -21.29 -2.39 8.10
N LYS A 90 -20.49 -2.73 9.12
CA LYS A 90 -19.20 -2.07 9.38
C LYS A 90 -18.23 -2.23 8.22
N LYS A 91 -18.15 -3.43 7.62
CA LYS A 91 -17.31 -3.70 6.44
C LYS A 91 -17.77 -2.93 5.21
N LEU A 92 -19.09 -2.90 4.94
CA LEU A 92 -19.64 -2.08 3.86
C LEU A 92 -19.34 -0.60 4.09
N ALA A 93 -19.55 -0.10 5.30
CA ALA A 93 -19.30 1.30 5.65
C ALA A 93 -17.83 1.68 5.49
N ALA A 94 -16.91 0.85 5.98
CA ALA A 94 -15.47 1.05 5.78
C ALA A 94 -15.14 1.13 4.29
N LEU A 95 -15.67 0.21 3.48
CA LEU A 95 -15.44 0.18 2.04
C LEU A 95 -15.95 1.45 1.36
N LEU A 96 -17.18 1.87 1.65
CA LEU A 96 -17.77 3.07 1.06
C LEU A 96 -17.04 4.36 1.47
N LEU A 97 -16.64 4.48 2.75
CA LEU A 97 -15.91 5.65 3.25
C LEU A 97 -14.53 5.78 2.61
N THR A 98 -13.82 4.65 2.46
CA THR A 98 -12.49 4.62 1.83
C THR A 98 -12.55 4.75 0.32
N GLU A 99 -13.65 4.36 -0.33
CA GLU A 99 -13.89 4.61 -1.75
C GLU A 99 -14.26 6.07 -2.06
N ALA A 100 -14.86 6.78 -1.10
CA ALA A 100 -15.29 8.18 -1.25
C ALA A 100 -14.23 9.19 -0.80
N LYS A 101 -13.29 8.77 0.05
CA LYS A 101 -12.19 9.58 0.58
C LYS A 101 -10.86 8.84 0.36
N HIS A 102 -9.90 9.07 1.24
CA HIS A 102 -8.68 8.27 1.34
C HIS A 102 -8.83 7.20 2.42
N VAL A 103 -7.93 6.22 2.39
CA VAL A 103 -7.84 5.22 3.45
C VAL A 103 -7.46 5.86 4.79
N PHE A 104 -8.06 5.41 5.89
CA PHE A 104 -7.83 5.94 7.24
C PHE A 104 -7.68 4.81 8.27
N GLU A 105 -6.97 5.10 9.36
CA GLU A 105 -6.56 4.13 10.39
C GLU A 105 -7.67 3.16 10.84
N ALA A 106 -8.83 3.69 11.22
CA ALA A 106 -9.90 2.86 11.78
C ALA A 106 -10.48 1.85 10.77
N ALA A 107 -10.46 2.15 9.47
CA ALA A 107 -11.01 1.27 8.45
C ALA A 107 -10.09 0.08 8.10
N ILE A 108 -8.79 0.14 8.41
CA ILE A 108 -7.78 -0.82 7.90
C ILE A 108 -8.15 -2.27 8.22
N ASP A 109 -8.57 -2.57 9.45
CA ASP A 109 -8.86 -3.95 9.84
C ASP A 109 -10.10 -4.48 9.09
N ALA A 110 -11.13 -3.65 8.94
CA ALA A 110 -12.34 -4.01 8.19
C ALA A 110 -12.05 -4.25 6.70
N ILE A 111 -11.23 -3.42 6.05
CA ILE A 111 -10.83 -3.61 4.65
C ILE A 111 -9.92 -4.84 4.52
N THR A 112 -9.00 -5.06 5.46
CA THR A 112 -8.12 -6.24 5.46
C THR A 112 -8.92 -7.54 5.62
N ASP A 113 -9.99 -7.52 6.41
CA ASP A 113 -10.91 -8.65 6.52
C ASP A 113 -11.72 -8.89 5.25
N LEU A 114 -12.06 -7.83 4.49
CA LEU A 114 -12.67 -7.99 3.17
C LEU A 114 -11.73 -8.66 2.16
N LEU A 115 -10.41 -8.44 2.26
CA LEU A 115 -9.43 -9.16 1.43
C LEU A 115 -9.42 -10.68 1.69
N LYS A 116 -9.90 -11.11 2.86
CA LYS A 116 -10.02 -12.52 3.25
C LYS A 116 -11.38 -13.12 2.88
N SER A 117 -12.37 -12.30 2.53
CA SER A 117 -13.75 -12.72 2.30
C SER A 117 -13.91 -13.62 1.07
N ASP A 118 -14.88 -14.53 1.14
CA ASP A 118 -15.31 -15.37 0.01
C ASP A 118 -16.21 -14.61 -0.99
N ASN A 119 -16.66 -13.39 -0.66
CA ASN A 119 -17.39 -12.56 -1.62
C ASN A 119 -16.41 -11.89 -2.60
N ASP A 120 -16.34 -12.41 -3.83
CA ASP A 120 -15.41 -11.97 -4.86
C ASP A 120 -15.50 -10.46 -5.16
N GLN A 121 -16.71 -9.93 -5.24
CA GLN A 121 -16.93 -8.52 -5.58
C GLN A 121 -16.48 -7.59 -4.44
N MET A 122 -16.81 -7.92 -3.19
CA MET A 122 -16.33 -7.16 -2.02
C MET A 122 -14.80 -7.26 -1.88
N ARG A 123 -14.22 -8.44 -2.09
CA ARG A 123 -12.78 -8.67 -2.06
C ARG A 123 -12.07 -7.86 -3.14
N TYR A 124 -12.59 -7.85 -4.36
CA TYR A 124 -12.08 -7.05 -5.48
C TYR A 124 -12.12 -5.55 -5.16
N ARG A 125 -13.22 -5.06 -4.60
CA ARG A 125 -13.34 -3.65 -4.19
C ARG A 125 -12.34 -3.28 -3.09
N ALA A 126 -12.16 -4.15 -2.09
CA ALA A 126 -11.16 -3.97 -1.04
C ALA A 126 -9.73 -3.97 -1.57
N GLN A 127 -9.42 -4.85 -2.52
CA GLN A 127 -8.14 -4.88 -3.22
C GLN A 127 -7.85 -3.54 -3.91
N ARG A 128 -8.84 -2.95 -4.58
CA ARG A 128 -8.67 -1.66 -5.27
C ARG A 128 -8.33 -0.50 -4.35
N ILE A 129 -8.69 -0.53 -3.07
CA ILE A 129 -8.27 0.49 -2.10
C ILE A 129 -6.75 0.42 -1.87
N PHE A 130 -6.20 -0.80 -1.84
CA PHE A 130 -4.78 -0.99 -1.64
C PHE A 130 -3.94 -0.90 -2.92
N GLN A 131 -4.57 -1.05 -4.08
CA GLN A 131 -3.90 -1.01 -5.38
C GLN A 131 -3.85 0.39 -5.99
N HIS A 132 -2.96 0.55 -6.96
CA HIS A 132 -2.71 1.75 -7.77
C HIS A 132 -3.08 1.46 -9.24
N PRO A 133 -3.41 2.47 -10.08
CA PRO A 133 -3.56 3.91 -9.75
C PRO A 133 -4.76 4.21 -8.86
N GLU A 134 -4.71 5.37 -8.18
CA GLU A 134 -5.92 5.95 -7.60
C GLU A 134 -7.00 6.11 -8.69
N ARG A 135 -8.27 6.15 -8.26
CA ARG A 135 -9.40 6.30 -9.19
C ARG A 135 -9.34 7.62 -9.96
N ASP A 136 -8.72 8.65 -9.40
CA ASP A 136 -8.47 9.90 -10.11
C ASP A 136 -7.20 9.79 -10.96
N VAL A 137 -7.38 9.77 -12.28
CA VAL A 137 -6.28 9.73 -13.26
C VAL A 137 -5.38 10.98 -13.16
N ARG A 138 -5.87 12.07 -12.57
CA ARG A 138 -5.10 13.32 -12.38
C ARG A 138 -4.16 13.25 -11.18
N GLU A 139 -4.50 12.44 -10.18
CA GLU A 139 -3.70 12.21 -8.98
C GLU A 139 -3.40 10.71 -8.87
N PRO A 140 -2.60 10.13 -9.79
CA PRO A 140 -2.43 8.68 -9.83
C PRO A 140 -1.83 8.13 -8.52
N ARG A 141 -1.00 8.94 -7.86
CA ARG A 141 -0.22 8.57 -6.66
C ARG A 141 -0.96 8.92 -5.38
N LYS A 142 -0.88 8.00 -4.42
CA LYS A 142 -1.33 8.17 -3.04
C LYS A 142 -0.35 9.08 -2.30
N ARG A 143 -0.83 10.14 -1.65
CA ARG A 143 0.02 11.10 -0.92
C ARG A 143 0.11 10.74 0.56
N ILE A 144 1.33 10.67 1.10
CA ILE A 144 1.49 10.36 2.54
C ILE A 144 0.93 11.47 3.43
N SER A 145 0.97 12.73 2.97
CA SER A 145 0.39 13.88 3.68
C SER A 145 -1.11 13.73 3.93
N VAL A 146 -1.81 13.05 3.01
CA VAL A 146 -3.25 12.84 3.04
C VAL A 146 -3.62 11.59 3.83
N ILE A 147 -2.88 10.49 3.63
CA ILE A 147 -3.14 9.22 4.32
C ILE A 147 -2.78 9.32 5.81
N GLY A 148 -1.68 10.02 6.11
CA GLY A 148 -1.18 10.27 7.46
C GLY A 148 -0.43 9.09 8.08
N GLU A 149 0.44 9.43 9.03
CA GLU A 149 1.35 8.52 9.74
C GLU A 149 0.63 7.34 10.41
N LYS A 150 -0.45 7.61 11.16
CA LYS A 150 -1.16 6.56 11.92
C LYS A 150 -1.75 5.48 11.02
N THR A 151 -2.33 5.89 9.90
CA THR A 151 -2.89 4.97 8.90
C THR A 151 -1.78 4.12 8.28
N LEU A 152 -0.67 4.75 7.87
CA LEU A 152 0.49 4.05 7.30
C LEU A 152 1.07 3.02 8.29
N MET A 153 1.23 3.40 9.57
CA MET A 153 1.67 2.48 10.62
C MET A 153 0.70 1.32 10.82
N LYS A 154 -0.61 1.55 10.74
CA LYS A 154 -1.62 0.50 10.89
C LYS A 154 -1.59 -0.51 9.73
N ILE A 155 -1.38 -0.03 8.51
CA ILE A 155 -1.19 -0.89 7.31
C ILE A 155 0.10 -1.69 7.46
N LEU A 156 1.21 -1.06 7.88
CA LEU A 156 2.47 -1.74 8.09
C LEU A 156 2.37 -2.86 9.14
N LYS A 157 1.72 -2.57 10.28
CA LYS A 157 1.48 -3.59 11.32
C LYS A 157 0.66 -4.77 10.79
N ASN A 158 -0.38 -4.50 9.99
CA ASN A 158 -1.17 -5.55 9.35
C ASN A 158 -0.31 -6.36 8.37
N ARG A 159 0.53 -5.72 7.54
CA ARG A 159 1.45 -6.39 6.61
C ARG A 159 2.40 -7.37 7.34
N SER A 160 2.85 -7.02 8.54
CA SER A 160 3.76 -7.84 9.35
C SER A 160 3.10 -9.02 10.09
N THR A 161 1.78 -9.18 9.97
CA THR A 161 1.04 -10.28 10.59
C THR A 161 1.25 -11.60 9.82
N LYS A 162 1.86 -12.59 10.49
CA LYS A 162 2.14 -13.92 9.90
C LYS A 162 0.88 -14.73 9.57
N GLU A 163 -0.24 -14.45 10.23
CA GLU A 163 -1.51 -15.15 10.02
C GLU A 163 -2.20 -14.77 8.71
N HIS A 164 -1.75 -13.70 8.04
CA HIS A 164 -2.32 -13.32 6.76
C HIS A 164 -1.89 -14.29 5.66
N LEU A 165 -2.86 -14.68 4.83
CA LEU A 165 -2.58 -15.41 3.58
C LEU A 165 -1.61 -14.59 2.69
N PRO A 166 -0.72 -15.24 1.91
CA PRO A 166 0.23 -14.55 1.04
C PRO A 166 -0.41 -13.50 0.11
N ARG A 167 -1.63 -13.76 -0.37
CA ARG A 167 -2.40 -12.81 -1.20
C ARG A 167 -2.69 -11.49 -0.47
N VAL A 168 -3.07 -11.56 0.81
CA VAL A 168 -3.40 -10.37 1.62
C VAL A 168 -2.13 -9.58 1.89
N GLN A 169 -1.04 -10.25 2.23
CA GLN A 169 0.27 -9.62 2.42
C GLN A 169 0.74 -8.91 1.15
N THR A 170 0.49 -9.51 -0.03
CA THR A 170 0.81 -8.90 -1.33
C THR A 170 0.05 -7.60 -1.54
N TYR A 171 -1.27 -7.58 -1.31
CA TYR A 171 -2.07 -6.34 -1.44
C TYR A 171 -1.63 -5.25 -0.47
N LEU A 172 -1.34 -5.60 0.78
CA LEU A 172 -0.83 -4.66 1.77
C LEU A 172 0.57 -4.14 1.39
N LYS A 173 1.41 -4.97 0.74
CA LYS A 173 2.71 -4.53 0.21
C LYS A 173 2.55 -3.56 -0.95
N THR A 174 1.66 -3.84 -1.90
CA THR A 174 1.46 -2.99 -3.08
C THR A 174 0.97 -1.58 -2.75
N PHE A 175 0.35 -1.39 -1.58
CA PHE A 175 -0.06 -0.08 -1.11
C PHE A 175 1.08 0.94 -1.04
N PHE A 176 2.31 0.48 -0.74
CA PHE A 176 3.46 1.35 -0.53
C PHE A 176 4.25 1.68 -1.80
N HIS A 177 4.06 0.94 -2.89
CA HIS A 177 4.88 1.05 -4.10
C HIS A 177 4.78 2.43 -4.77
N ASP A 178 3.56 3.00 -4.82
CA ASP A 178 3.29 4.25 -5.54
C ASP A 178 2.89 5.40 -4.60
N LEU A 179 3.44 5.40 -3.39
CA LEU A 179 3.30 6.53 -2.47
C LEU A 179 4.16 7.70 -2.93
N LEU A 180 3.53 8.86 -3.09
CA LEU A 180 4.23 10.13 -3.14
C LEU A 180 4.54 10.58 -1.71
N TRP A 181 5.82 10.59 -1.38
CA TRP A 181 6.31 11.08 -0.11
C TRP A 181 6.48 12.60 -0.18
N ASP A 182 5.47 13.31 0.31
CA ASP A 182 5.35 14.76 0.17
C ASP A 182 5.31 15.51 1.50
N ASP A 183 5.43 14.82 2.64
CA ASP A 183 5.41 15.43 3.97
C ASP A 183 6.61 14.94 4.81
N PRO A 184 7.60 15.82 5.10
CA PRO A 184 8.78 15.46 5.88
C PRO A 184 8.44 15.06 7.33
N LYS A 185 7.38 15.62 7.92
CA LYS A 185 6.99 15.29 9.29
C LYS A 185 6.41 13.88 9.36
N VAL A 186 5.57 13.51 8.39
CA VAL A 186 5.03 12.15 8.29
C VAL A 186 6.17 11.15 8.03
N PHE A 187 7.11 11.48 7.15
CA PHE A 187 8.29 10.65 6.91
C PHE A 187 9.10 10.42 8.19
N GLN A 188 9.49 11.48 8.90
CA GLN A 188 10.29 11.39 10.13
C GLN A 188 9.54 10.62 11.24
N GLY A 189 8.25 10.92 11.45
CA GLY A 189 7.44 10.22 12.44
C GLY A 189 7.32 8.72 12.15
N LEU A 190 7.12 8.34 10.88
CA LEU A 190 7.17 6.94 10.47
C LEU A 190 8.56 6.34 10.72
N TYR A 191 9.63 7.04 10.35
CA TYR A 191 10.99 6.54 10.50
C TYR A 191 11.30 6.16 11.95
N GLU A 192 11.00 7.06 12.88
CA GLU A 192 11.18 6.80 14.32
C GLU A 192 10.31 5.66 14.81
N ASN A 193 9.04 5.60 14.40
CA ASN A 193 8.10 4.61 14.89
C ASN A 193 8.34 3.20 14.34
N VAL A 194 8.77 3.08 13.08
CA VAL A 194 9.19 1.81 12.50
C VAL A 194 10.49 1.35 13.18
N THR A 195 11.43 2.25 13.45
CA THR A 195 12.67 1.93 14.17
C THR A 195 12.40 1.34 15.55
N LYS A 196 11.57 2.01 16.36
CA LYS A 196 11.12 1.50 17.69
C LYS A 196 10.39 0.15 17.57
N LEU A 197 9.57 -0.01 16.53
CA LEU A 197 8.85 -1.27 16.29
C LEU A 197 9.80 -2.40 15.92
N ARG A 198 10.87 -2.13 15.19
CA ARG A 198 11.90 -3.11 14.82
C ARG A 198 12.68 -3.58 16.05
N GLU A 199 13.13 -2.67 16.92
CA GLU A 199 13.80 -3.02 18.18
C GLU A 199 12.93 -3.94 19.06
N LYS A 200 11.62 -3.68 19.09
CA LYS A 200 10.67 -4.55 19.81
C LYS A 200 10.51 -5.92 19.17
N ASN A 201 10.55 -6.00 17.83
CA ASN A 201 10.31 -7.24 17.07
C ASN A 201 11.60 -8.01 16.69
N SER A 202 12.79 -7.45 16.90
CA SER A 202 14.07 -8.13 16.65
C SER A 202 14.27 -9.34 17.56
N ALA A 203 13.60 -9.39 18.72
CA ALA A 203 13.52 -10.57 19.58
C ALA A 203 12.78 -11.76 18.91
N ASP A 204 11.91 -11.48 17.94
CA ASP A 204 11.06 -12.46 17.23
C ASP A 204 11.62 -12.89 15.86
N GLY A 205 12.79 -12.38 15.47
CA GLY A 205 13.41 -12.63 14.16
C GLY A 205 12.62 -12.08 12.96
N ARG A 206 11.64 -11.18 13.18
CA ARG A 206 10.85 -10.56 12.10
C ARG A 206 11.55 -9.32 11.58
N ARG A 207 12.08 -9.38 10.35
CA ARG A 207 12.64 -8.21 9.66
C ARG A 207 11.52 -7.42 8.99
N MET A 208 11.46 -6.11 9.24
CA MET A 208 10.56 -5.19 8.53
C MET A 208 11.41 -4.25 7.69
N PHE A 209 11.44 -4.49 6.38
CA PHE A 209 11.95 -3.52 5.41
C PHE A 209 10.78 -2.68 4.91
N PHE A 210 10.87 -1.38 5.13
CA PHE A 210 9.81 -0.43 4.85
C PHE A 210 10.28 0.72 3.96
N PHE A 211 11.47 1.25 4.20
CA PHE A 211 12.02 2.38 3.48
C PHE A 211 12.97 1.96 2.38
N ASN A 212 12.94 0.71 1.91
CA ASN A 212 13.85 0.20 0.87
C ASN A 212 13.30 0.31 -0.56
N ASP A 213 12.13 0.95 -0.74
CA ASP A 213 11.45 1.08 -2.03
C ASP A 213 10.63 2.40 -2.10
N ILE A 214 11.22 3.51 -1.64
CA ILE A 214 10.64 4.84 -1.84
C ILE A 214 10.85 5.21 -3.31
N GLN A 215 9.75 5.39 -4.04
CA GLN A 215 9.80 5.61 -5.48
C GLN A 215 9.53 7.04 -5.93
N PHE A 216 8.86 7.85 -5.09
CA PHE A 216 8.44 9.21 -5.41
C PHE A 216 8.54 10.11 -4.17
N ILE A 217 9.25 11.24 -4.29
CA ILE A 217 9.44 12.20 -3.20
C ILE A 217 9.26 13.63 -3.71
N ASN A 218 9.16 14.58 -2.78
CA ASN A 218 9.46 15.99 -3.04
C ASN A 218 10.79 16.42 -2.41
N ASN A 219 11.21 17.66 -2.67
CA ASN A 219 12.47 18.20 -2.14
C ASN A 219 12.50 18.28 -0.61
N ASP A 220 11.37 18.52 0.06
CA ASP A 220 11.32 18.62 1.52
C ASP A 220 11.58 17.25 2.18
N VAL A 221 11.03 16.18 1.60
CA VAL A 221 11.30 14.81 2.04
C VAL A 221 12.73 14.40 1.68
N TRP A 222 13.25 14.79 0.51
CA TRP A 222 14.66 14.59 0.17
C TRP A 222 15.59 15.12 1.27
N ASN A 223 15.39 16.38 1.67
CA ASN A 223 16.20 17.01 2.72
C ASN A 223 16.08 16.25 4.05
N SER A 224 14.88 15.75 4.39
CA SER A 224 14.68 14.91 5.57
C SER A 224 15.42 13.57 5.49
N ILE A 225 15.45 12.94 4.31
CA ILE A 225 16.23 11.71 4.08
C ILE A 225 17.72 12.00 4.29
N MET A 226 18.23 13.09 3.71
CA MET A 226 19.63 13.49 3.84
C MET A 226 20.05 13.78 5.29
N GLN A 227 19.23 14.51 6.04
CA GLN A 227 19.45 14.72 7.47
C GLN A 227 19.46 13.40 8.25
N THR A 228 18.55 12.48 7.91
CA THR A 228 18.47 11.16 8.55
C THR A 228 19.72 10.32 8.28
N LEU A 229 20.26 10.38 7.06
CA LEU A 229 21.49 9.67 6.68
C LEU A 229 22.74 10.26 7.36
N GLN A 230 22.80 11.58 7.54
CA GLN A 230 23.92 12.26 8.20
C GLN A 230 23.94 12.03 9.73
N SER A 231 22.80 11.75 10.34
CA SER A 231 22.68 11.52 11.79
C SER A 231 21.71 10.37 12.07
N PRO A 232 22.10 9.14 11.71
CA PRO A 232 21.19 8.02 11.75
C PRO A 232 20.90 7.57 13.18
N SER A 233 19.62 7.41 13.50
CA SER A 233 19.21 6.83 14.78
C SER A 233 19.48 5.32 14.85
N HIS A 234 19.59 4.63 13.70
CA HIS A 234 19.79 3.17 13.64
C HIS A 234 20.42 2.73 12.30
N ALA A 235 21.52 1.96 12.34
CA ALA A 235 22.34 1.64 11.15
C ALA A 235 21.62 0.84 10.05
N SER A 236 20.64 -0.01 10.40
CA SER A 236 19.91 -0.80 9.39
C SER A 236 18.95 0.01 8.51
N TYR A 237 18.52 1.19 8.97
CA TYR A 237 17.63 2.05 8.19
C TYR A 237 18.39 2.91 7.19
N VAL A 238 19.65 3.18 7.49
CA VAL A 238 20.57 3.82 6.58
C VAL A 238 20.69 2.99 5.29
N GLU A 239 20.82 1.67 5.42
CA GLU A 239 20.82 0.74 4.28
C GLU A 239 19.51 0.78 3.48
N GLU A 240 18.35 0.82 4.15
CA GLU A 240 17.05 0.95 3.45
C GLU A 240 16.95 2.27 2.68
N LEU A 241 17.37 3.38 3.28
CA LEU A 241 17.39 4.68 2.63
C LEU A 241 18.39 4.73 1.48
N PHE A 242 19.54 4.05 1.59
CA PHE A 242 20.48 3.88 0.48
C PHE A 242 19.80 3.24 -0.73
N HIS A 243 19.08 2.14 -0.52
CA HIS A 243 18.31 1.47 -1.55
C HIS A 243 17.24 2.35 -2.17
N SER A 244 16.51 3.11 -1.36
CA SER A 244 15.52 4.07 -1.85
C SER A 244 16.12 5.16 -2.72
N THR A 245 17.28 5.72 -2.37
CA THR A 245 17.94 6.73 -3.21
C THR A 245 18.25 6.22 -4.61
N MET A 246 18.59 4.93 -4.76
CA MET A 246 18.80 4.32 -6.07
C MET A 246 17.50 4.22 -6.88
N SER A 247 16.40 3.79 -6.24
CA SER A 247 15.07 3.79 -6.85
C SER A 247 14.64 5.20 -7.28
N LEU A 248 14.95 6.21 -6.47
CA LEU A 248 14.66 7.61 -6.75
C LEU A 248 15.46 8.15 -7.93
N MET A 249 16.75 7.81 -8.03
CA MET A 249 17.59 8.17 -9.18
C MET A 249 17.02 7.58 -10.47
N ARG A 250 16.68 6.29 -10.46
CA ARG A 250 16.11 5.59 -11.63
C ARG A 250 14.79 6.22 -12.10
N ASN A 251 13.98 6.69 -11.16
CA ASN A 251 12.68 7.30 -11.44
C ASN A 251 12.79 8.82 -11.74
N ASP A 252 13.99 9.35 -11.97
CA ASP A 252 14.26 10.77 -12.19
C ASP A 252 13.66 11.68 -11.09
N GLN A 253 13.60 11.18 -9.85
CA GLN A 253 13.03 11.92 -8.71
C GLN A 253 14.07 12.76 -7.97
N ILE A 254 15.35 12.58 -8.27
CA ILE A 254 16.45 13.35 -7.71
C ILE A 254 17.35 13.86 -8.83
N THR A 255 17.97 15.02 -8.63
CA THR A 255 18.87 15.64 -9.59
C THR A 255 20.29 15.10 -9.45
N GLY A 256 21.18 15.41 -10.41
CA GLY A 256 22.61 15.14 -10.25
C GLY A 256 23.25 15.86 -9.05
N GLU A 257 22.72 17.02 -8.64
CA GLU A 257 23.17 17.71 -7.42
C GLU A 257 22.80 16.93 -6.17
N ASN A 258 21.56 16.43 -6.09
CA ASN A 258 21.10 15.55 -5.02
C ASN A 258 21.97 14.28 -4.95
N TRP A 259 22.31 13.69 -6.10
CA TRP A 259 23.21 12.54 -6.15
C TRP A 259 24.59 12.84 -5.55
N ASN A 260 25.20 13.96 -5.95
CA ASN A 260 26.50 14.37 -5.43
C ASN A 260 26.47 14.66 -3.91
N GLU A 261 25.38 15.22 -3.41
CA GLU A 261 25.17 15.43 -1.97
C GLU A 261 25.13 14.08 -1.23
N PHE A 262 24.36 13.13 -1.76
CA PHE A 262 24.24 11.79 -1.20
C PHE A 262 25.55 11.00 -1.22
N ALA A 263 26.29 11.04 -2.32
CA ALA A 263 27.60 10.39 -2.44
C ALA A 263 28.59 10.89 -1.37
N LYS A 264 28.57 12.19 -1.04
CA LYS A 264 29.37 12.74 0.06
C LYS A 264 28.96 12.17 1.41
N VAL A 265 27.67 12.07 1.69
CA VAL A 265 27.17 11.47 2.94
C VAL A 265 27.55 10.00 3.04
N LEU A 266 27.43 9.24 1.95
CA LEU A 266 27.84 7.84 1.89
C LEU A 266 29.34 7.68 2.19
N SER A 267 30.20 8.51 1.59
CA SER A 267 31.65 8.46 1.81
C SER A 267 32.07 8.69 3.26
N GLY A 268 31.25 9.40 4.04
CA GLY A 268 31.45 9.65 5.47
C GLY A 268 30.74 8.66 6.39
N THR A 269 29.97 7.71 5.85
CA THR A 269 29.20 6.74 6.63
C THR A 269 30.02 5.48 6.89
N ASP A 270 30.04 5.00 8.14
CA ASP A 270 30.65 3.70 8.47
C ASP A 270 29.78 2.55 7.96
N THR A 271 30.08 2.09 6.74
CA THR A 271 29.36 1.00 6.06
C THR A 271 29.68 -0.38 6.63
N SER A 272 30.68 -0.50 7.52
CA SER A 272 31.01 -1.79 8.18
C SER A 272 29.88 -2.29 9.10
N GLN A 273 28.97 -1.38 9.48
CA GLN A 273 27.78 -1.67 10.29
C GLN A 273 26.60 -2.18 9.46
N PHE A 274 26.71 -2.20 8.13
CA PHE A 274 25.70 -2.81 7.27
C PHE A 274 25.76 -4.32 7.44
N LYS A 275 24.86 -4.82 8.29
CA LYS A 275 24.75 -6.24 8.62
C LYS A 275 24.00 -7.02 7.55
N GLU A 276 23.24 -6.32 6.71
CA GLU A 276 22.50 -6.91 5.62
C GLU A 276 23.30 -6.58 4.36
N LYS A 277 23.96 -7.59 3.79
CA LYS A 277 24.92 -7.40 2.70
C LYS A 277 24.17 -7.08 1.41
N LEU A 278 23.62 -5.87 1.19
CA LEU A 278 22.96 -5.47 -0.08
C LEU A 278 22.04 -6.57 -0.67
N TYR A 279 21.46 -7.41 0.20
CA TYR A 279 20.72 -8.57 -0.25
C TYR A 279 19.31 -8.05 -0.50
N PHE A 280 19.01 -7.92 -1.78
CA PHE A 280 17.76 -7.51 -2.40
C PHE A 280 17.58 -6.02 -2.63
N VAL A 281 17.85 -5.58 -3.86
CA VAL A 281 16.88 -4.75 -4.58
C VAL A 281 16.79 -5.15 -6.06
N SER A 282 15.62 -5.69 -6.40
CA SER A 282 15.03 -5.84 -7.74
C SER A 282 15.71 -6.84 -8.69
N ASN A 283 14.91 -7.45 -9.58
CA ASN A 283 15.38 -8.21 -10.74
C ASN A 283 16.04 -7.30 -11.81
N ASP A 284 16.41 -6.06 -11.45
CA ASP A 284 16.78 -5.01 -12.38
C ASP A 284 18.29 -4.78 -12.30
N ILE A 285 19.01 -5.52 -13.14
CA ILE A 285 20.48 -5.55 -13.27
C ILE A 285 21.06 -4.13 -13.37
N THR A 286 20.32 -3.19 -13.95
CA THR A 286 20.75 -1.81 -14.18
C THR A 286 20.96 -1.02 -12.88
N THR A 287 20.16 -1.30 -11.84
CA THR A 287 20.31 -0.65 -10.53
C THR A 287 21.57 -1.17 -9.81
N MET A 288 21.85 -2.47 -9.94
CA MET A 288 23.08 -3.06 -9.39
C MET A 288 24.33 -2.57 -10.12
N GLU A 289 24.27 -2.42 -11.44
CA GLU A 289 25.39 -1.88 -12.24
C GLU A 289 25.70 -0.42 -11.88
N PHE A 290 24.68 0.40 -11.65
CA PHE A 290 24.86 1.76 -11.19
C PHE A 290 25.52 1.82 -9.80
N ILE A 291 25.06 1.00 -8.84
CA ILE A 291 25.67 0.91 -7.50
C ILE A 291 27.15 0.50 -7.60
N LEU A 292 27.46 -0.52 -8.40
CA LEU A 292 28.83 -1.00 -8.57
C LEU A 292 29.74 0.07 -9.20
N ASN A 293 29.28 0.77 -10.22
CA ASN A 293 30.09 1.78 -10.91
C ASN A 293 30.31 3.03 -10.05
N GLU A 294 29.27 3.49 -9.36
CA GLU A 294 29.35 4.74 -8.61
C GLU A 294 29.90 4.55 -7.19
N VAL A 295 29.40 3.56 -6.43
CA VAL A 295 29.78 3.38 -5.03
C VAL A 295 31.15 2.71 -4.92
N CYS A 296 31.39 1.64 -5.68
CA CYS A 296 32.66 0.94 -5.62
C CYS A 296 33.77 1.65 -6.42
N GLY A 297 33.41 2.48 -7.41
CA GLY A 297 34.36 3.39 -8.06
C GLY A 297 34.80 4.57 -7.19
N SER A 298 33.96 5.00 -6.23
CA SER A 298 34.21 6.20 -5.41
C SER A 298 34.67 5.91 -3.97
N THR A 299 34.66 4.65 -3.52
CA THR A 299 35.04 4.28 -2.15
C THR A 299 36.06 3.13 -2.14
N ASN A 300 37.05 3.20 -1.23
CA ASN A 300 37.97 2.09 -0.95
C ASN A 300 37.22 0.96 -0.20
N MET A 301 36.19 0.37 -0.80
CA MET A 301 35.57 -0.85 -0.29
C MET A 301 36.57 -2.00 -0.41
N SER A 302 36.65 -2.86 0.61
CA SER A 302 37.50 -4.05 0.56
C SER A 302 37.05 -5.01 -0.53
N ASP A 303 38.02 -5.60 -1.24
CA ASP A 303 37.82 -6.51 -2.37
C ASP A 303 36.82 -7.66 -2.09
N GLU A 304 36.70 -8.12 -0.83
CA GLU A 304 35.74 -9.16 -0.42
C GLU A 304 34.27 -8.71 -0.54
N THR A 305 33.96 -7.45 -0.23
CA THR A 305 32.60 -6.91 -0.36
C THR A 305 32.25 -6.67 -1.83
N TYR A 306 33.26 -6.31 -2.65
CA TYR A 306 33.13 -6.20 -4.09
C TYR A 306 32.80 -7.57 -4.73
N PHE A 307 33.47 -8.63 -4.28
CA PHE A 307 33.29 -9.99 -4.77
C PHE A 307 31.90 -10.57 -4.49
N GLU A 308 31.33 -10.33 -3.31
CA GLU A 308 30.01 -10.87 -2.94
C GLU A 308 28.85 -10.18 -3.67
N ILE A 309 28.96 -8.89 -3.96
CA ILE A 309 27.98 -8.17 -4.80
C ILE A 309 28.09 -8.62 -6.27
N PHE A 310 29.31 -8.95 -6.71
CA PHE A 310 29.56 -9.47 -8.06
C PHE A 310 29.05 -10.91 -8.26
N GLU A 311 29.15 -11.77 -7.23
CA GLU A 311 28.53 -13.12 -7.26
C GLU A 311 27.01 -13.06 -7.47
N LEU A 312 26.33 -12.06 -6.88
CA LEU A 312 24.90 -11.83 -7.11
C LEU A 312 24.57 -11.46 -8.57
N LYS A 313 25.49 -10.77 -9.27
CA LYS A 313 25.38 -10.48 -10.72
C LYS A 313 25.48 -11.75 -11.57
N LEU A 314 26.32 -12.69 -11.18
CA LEU A 314 26.50 -13.99 -11.86
C LEU A 314 25.33 -14.95 -11.62
N ILE A 315 24.76 -14.97 -10.42
CA ILE A 315 23.62 -15.86 -10.08
C ILE A 315 22.33 -15.40 -10.77
N THR A 316 22.16 -14.09 -11.01
CA THR A 316 20.96 -13.53 -11.65
C THR A 316 21.02 -13.54 -13.18
N GLN A 317 22.20 -13.70 -13.81
CA GLN A 317 22.35 -13.87 -15.25
C GLN A 317 22.37 -15.35 -15.64
N THR A 318 21.22 -15.91 -16.00
CA THR A 318 21.10 -17.31 -16.48
C THR A 318 21.65 -17.56 -17.90
N ALA A 319 22.65 -16.81 -18.36
CA ALA A 319 23.42 -17.09 -19.58
C ALA A 319 24.64 -16.16 -19.72
N VAL A 320 25.70 -16.40 -18.95
CA VAL A 320 27.02 -15.80 -19.26
C VAL A 320 27.80 -16.78 -20.11
N LYS A 321 28.30 -16.36 -21.28
CA LYS A 321 29.19 -17.18 -22.10
C LYS A 321 30.58 -17.15 -21.45
N ILE A 322 31.27 -18.30 -21.46
CA ILE A 322 32.62 -18.48 -20.90
C ILE A 322 33.64 -17.46 -21.47
N GLU A 323 33.39 -16.93 -22.67
CA GLU A 323 34.21 -15.92 -23.32
C GLU A 323 34.18 -14.55 -22.61
N ASP A 324 33.07 -14.19 -21.93
CA ASP A 324 32.95 -12.95 -21.17
C ASP A 324 33.74 -13.01 -19.84
N LEU A 325 33.89 -14.22 -19.27
CA LEU A 325 34.71 -14.47 -18.08
C LEU A 325 36.22 -14.34 -18.38
N LEU A 326 36.64 -14.67 -19.61
CA LEU A 326 38.06 -14.66 -20.00
C LEU A 326 38.59 -13.26 -20.34
N GLN A 327 37.75 -12.31 -20.79
CA GLN A 327 38.19 -10.93 -21.00
C GLN A 327 38.43 -10.18 -19.69
N ILE A 328 37.72 -10.53 -18.62
CA ILE A 328 37.82 -9.83 -17.33
C ILE A 328 38.98 -10.37 -16.48
N GLY A 329 39.31 -11.67 -16.60
CA GLY A 329 40.47 -12.26 -15.94
C GLY A 329 41.84 -11.70 -16.38
N VAL A 330 41.91 -11.00 -17.52
CA VAL A 330 43.14 -10.36 -18.02
C VAL A 330 43.33 -8.94 -17.47
N ALA A 331 42.28 -8.29 -16.96
CA ALA A 331 42.37 -6.95 -16.39
C ALA A 331 42.74 -6.91 -14.90
N LEU A 332 42.81 -8.07 -14.24
CA LEU A 332 43.15 -8.22 -12.82
C LEU A 332 44.50 -8.91 -12.57
N TYR A 333 45.44 -8.77 -13.52
CA TYR A 333 46.86 -9.07 -13.31
C TYR A 333 47.74 -7.89 -13.69
#